data_AF-A0A4V1T232-F1
#
_entry.id   AF-A0A4V1T232-F1
#
_cell.length_a   1.000
_cell.length_b   1.000
_cell.length_c   1.000
_cell.angle_alpha   90.00
_cell.angle_beta   90.00
_cell.angle_gamma   90.00
#
_symmetry.space_group_name_H-M   'P 1'
#
loop_
_entity.id
_entity.type
_entity.pdbx_description
1 polymer ?
#
loop_
_entity_poly.entity_id
_entity_poly.type
_entity_poly.pdbx_seq_one_letter_code
_entity_poly.pdbx_strand_id
1 'polypeptide(L)'
;MGFNSTFFNLRLTHNNLIIAFVFALSGFVPTKLYAEGIAAKPSPRVRININHGWKFMRYTGAADRLVYDERPKTFNRNDDIVADTKASEIGGVTASDSVLKKWILPTANDFINDPAKRHIRPAGNPGGDFAFVQNSFNDTQWKTIDLPHDWAIKEPFYKEANAIVGGGMGRLPVQGVAWYRKKISIPAADKGKSIYLDIDGAMSYAMVWLNGKLVGGW
;
A
#
# COMPACT_ATOMS: atom_id res chain seq x y z
N MET A 1 -23.59 10.46 -0.10
CA MET A 1 -22.82 9.56 -0.98
C MET A 1 -21.78 8.88 -0.12
N GLY A 2 -22.00 7.62 0.24
CA GLY A 2 -21.09 6.88 1.12
C GLY A 2 -19.82 6.50 0.37
N PHE A 3 -18.66 6.92 0.87
CA PHE A 3 -17.38 6.41 0.39
C PHE A 3 -17.25 4.96 0.87
N ASN A 4 -17.24 4.02 -0.07
CA ASN A 4 -16.89 2.63 0.22
C ASN A 4 -15.38 2.59 0.51
N SER A 5 -15.02 2.42 1.78
CA SER A 5 -13.65 2.15 2.21
C SER A 5 -13.13 0.88 1.53
N THR A 6 -11.99 0.95 0.86
CA THR A 6 -11.32 -0.22 0.27
C THR A 6 -10.64 -1.01 1.39
N PHE A 7 -11.20 -2.16 1.75
CA PHE A 7 -10.63 -3.04 2.76
C PHE A 7 -9.48 -3.87 2.17
N PHE A 8 -8.25 -3.67 2.66
CA PHE A 8 -7.14 -4.57 2.38
C PHE A 8 -6.91 -5.54 3.54
N ASN A 9 -6.99 -6.85 3.27
CA ASN A 9 -6.73 -7.89 4.25
C ASN A 9 -5.23 -8.15 4.40
N LEU A 10 -4.55 -7.50 5.34
CA LEU A 10 -3.19 -7.88 5.73
C LEU A 10 -3.22 -8.87 6.90
N ARG A 11 -3.27 -10.18 6.60
CA ARG A 11 -3.10 -11.22 7.64
C ARG A 11 -1.63 -11.35 8.02
N LEU A 12 -1.26 -10.83 9.19
CA LEU A 12 0.05 -11.08 9.80
C LEU A 12 0.06 -12.46 10.48
N THR A 13 0.37 -13.53 9.74
CA THR A 13 0.62 -14.84 10.33
C THR A 13 2.11 -15.03 10.63
N HIS A 14 2.49 -15.00 11.92
CA HIS A 14 3.80 -15.51 12.36
C HIS A 14 3.64 -17.00 12.67
N ASN A 15 3.94 -17.86 11.71
CA ASN A 15 4.09 -19.30 11.97
C ASN A 15 5.56 -19.68 11.79
N ASN A 16 6.31 -19.72 12.89
CA ASN A 16 7.41 -20.66 13.05
C ASN A 16 6.81 -21.92 13.69
N LEU A 17 6.85 -23.06 13.01
CA LEU A 17 6.54 -24.35 13.60
C LEU A 17 7.66 -25.34 13.26
N ILE A 18 8.55 -25.56 14.22
CA ILE A 18 9.34 -26.78 14.34
C ILE A 18 8.71 -27.55 15.51
N ILE A 19 8.05 -28.68 15.24
CA ILE A 19 7.89 -29.76 16.22
C ILE A 19 7.94 -31.09 15.45
N ALA A 20 8.97 -31.88 15.74
CA ALA A 20 9.05 -33.31 15.44
C ALA A 20 8.56 -34.08 16.67
N PHE A 21 7.80 -35.16 16.49
CA PHE A 21 7.77 -36.28 17.44
C PHE A 21 7.47 -37.60 16.73
N VAL A 22 8.13 -38.63 17.22
CA VAL A 22 8.15 -40.02 16.75
C VAL A 22 7.76 -40.93 17.94
N PHE A 23 7.08 -42.02 17.60
CA PHE A 23 6.81 -43.29 18.32
C PHE A 23 5.55 -43.52 19.20
N ALA A 24 4.82 -44.56 18.74
CA ALA A 24 4.33 -45.78 19.41
C ALA A 24 2.98 -45.82 20.14
N LEU A 25 2.22 -46.89 19.78
CA LEU A 25 0.89 -47.29 20.25
C LEU A 25 0.84 -47.73 21.74
N SER A 26 -0.27 -47.44 22.41
CA SER A 26 -1.22 -48.47 22.90
C SER A 26 -2.45 -47.80 23.54
N GLY A 27 -3.58 -48.51 23.48
CA GLY A 27 -4.93 -47.95 23.63
C GLY A 27 -5.29 -47.43 25.03
N PHE A 28 -5.99 -46.30 25.03
CA PHE A 28 -6.79 -45.82 26.13
C PHE A 28 -8.07 -45.24 25.53
N VAL A 29 -9.23 -45.71 25.95
CA VAL A 29 -10.53 -45.14 25.56
C VAL A 29 -10.82 -43.98 26.51
N PRO A 30 -10.88 -42.71 26.06
CA PRO A 30 -11.27 -41.62 26.93
C PRO A 30 -12.79 -41.40 26.85
N THR A 31 -13.41 -41.41 28.02
CA THR A 31 -14.77 -40.93 28.29
C THR A 31 -14.91 -39.50 27.78
N LYS A 32 -15.88 -39.24 26.89
CA LYS A 32 -16.17 -37.89 26.38
C LYS A 32 -16.76 -37.03 27.51
N LEU A 33 -15.92 -36.21 28.13
CA LEU A 33 -16.38 -35.00 28.81
C LEU A 33 -16.68 -33.94 27.75
N TYR A 34 -17.96 -33.63 27.55
CA TYR A 34 -18.36 -32.42 26.84
C TYR A 34 -18.04 -31.23 27.74
N ALA A 35 -16.89 -30.60 27.51
CA ALA A 35 -16.71 -29.21 27.93
C ALA A 35 -17.51 -28.36 26.94
N GLU A 36 -18.59 -27.73 27.40
CA GLU A 36 -19.19 -26.61 26.68
C GLU A 36 -18.10 -25.54 26.54
N GLY A 37 -17.51 -25.49 25.34
CA GLY A 37 -16.60 -24.41 24.98
C GLY A 37 -17.37 -23.11 25.10
N ILE A 38 -16.99 -22.28 26.06
CA ILE A 38 -17.41 -20.88 26.11
C ILE A 38 -16.91 -20.29 24.79
N ALA A 39 -17.81 -20.15 23.82
CA ALA A 39 -17.54 -19.43 22.59
C ALA A 39 -17.09 -18.03 23.02
N ALA A 40 -15.81 -17.73 22.80
CA ALA A 40 -15.26 -16.42 23.10
C ALA A 40 -16.12 -15.37 22.39
N LYS A 41 -16.83 -14.53 23.16
CA LYS A 41 -17.58 -13.41 22.60
C LYS A 41 -16.64 -12.62 21.67
N PRO A 42 -17.05 -12.31 20.43
CA PRO A 42 -16.20 -11.53 19.55
C PRO A 42 -15.88 -10.20 20.24
N SER A 43 -14.58 -9.99 20.50
CA SER A 43 -14.08 -8.69 20.95
C SER A 43 -14.56 -7.63 19.96
N PRO A 44 -15.08 -6.47 20.42
CA PRO A 44 -15.50 -5.42 19.51
C PRO A 44 -14.34 -5.03 18.58
N ARG A 45 -14.65 -4.79 17.31
CA ARG A 45 -13.68 -4.25 16.36
C ARG A 45 -13.29 -2.85 16.83
N VAL A 46 -11.99 -2.62 17.03
CA VAL A 46 -11.45 -1.32 17.43
C VAL A 46 -10.78 -0.69 16.21
N ARG A 47 -11.05 0.59 15.94
CA ARG A 47 -10.35 1.40 14.94
C ARG A 47 -9.53 2.46 15.70
N ILE A 48 -8.22 2.46 15.48
CA ILE A 48 -7.30 3.42 16.09
C ILE A 48 -6.91 4.43 15.01
N ASN A 49 -7.14 5.71 15.29
CA ASN A 49 -6.66 6.76 14.40
C ASN A 49 -5.14 6.90 14.53
N ILE A 50 -4.43 6.84 13.40
CA ILE A 50 -2.97 6.97 13.35
C ILE A 50 -2.52 8.20 12.57
N ASN A 51 -3.40 9.19 12.35
CA ASN A 51 -3.17 10.32 11.45
C ASN A 51 -2.08 11.27 11.93
N HIS A 52 -1.75 11.27 13.22
CA HIS A 52 -0.78 12.22 13.76
C HIS A 52 0.66 11.74 13.65
N GLY A 53 1.60 12.66 13.46
CA GLY A 53 3.03 12.41 13.60
C GLY A 53 3.60 11.42 12.58
N TRP A 54 3.21 11.56 11.31
CA TRP A 54 3.84 10.88 10.18
C TRP A 54 5.12 11.59 9.78
N LYS A 55 6.08 10.84 9.27
CA LYS A 55 7.26 11.37 8.60
C LYS A 55 6.99 11.51 7.11
N PHE A 56 7.25 12.68 6.57
CA PHE A 56 7.00 13.03 5.18
C PHE A 56 8.26 13.57 4.52
N MET A 57 8.55 13.06 3.33
CA MET A 57 9.58 13.56 2.44
C MET A 57 9.07 13.52 1.01
N ARG A 58 9.38 14.56 0.25
CA ARG A 58 9.07 14.66 -1.17
C ARG A 58 10.35 14.95 -1.94
N TYR A 59 10.55 14.25 -3.05
CA TYR A 59 11.64 14.54 -3.96
C TYR A 59 11.42 15.89 -4.66
N THR A 60 12.46 16.71 -4.73
CA THR A 60 12.48 17.98 -5.48
C THR A 60 13.08 17.82 -6.88
N GLY A 61 13.67 16.65 -7.18
CA GLY A 61 14.29 16.33 -8.46
C GLY A 61 13.99 14.91 -8.90
N ALA A 62 14.99 14.23 -9.47
CA ALA A 62 14.85 12.83 -9.86
C ALA A 62 14.50 11.96 -8.64
N ALA A 63 13.41 11.20 -8.77
CA ALA A 63 12.95 10.28 -7.74
C ALA A 63 13.75 8.97 -7.75
N ASP A 64 13.48 8.12 -6.77
CA ASP A 64 13.96 6.75 -6.75
C ASP A 64 13.37 5.90 -7.90
N ARG A 65 13.83 4.65 -7.99
CA ARG A 65 13.45 3.71 -9.05
C ARG A 65 12.27 2.81 -8.66
N LEU A 66 11.65 3.00 -7.50
CA LEU A 66 10.47 2.26 -7.07
C LEU A 66 9.24 2.91 -7.70
N VAL A 67 8.99 2.53 -8.95
CA VAL A 67 7.88 3.05 -9.74
C VAL A 67 6.79 1.99 -9.91
N TYR A 68 5.54 2.44 -9.85
CA TYR A 68 4.38 1.57 -10.06
C TYR A 68 4.36 1.02 -11.48
N ASP A 69 4.43 1.89 -12.48
CA ASP A 69 4.40 1.53 -13.90
C ASP A 69 5.25 2.53 -14.70
N GLU A 70 5.67 2.11 -15.89
CA GLU A 70 6.35 3.01 -16.83
C GLU A 70 5.31 3.84 -17.57
N ARG A 71 5.48 5.16 -17.52
CA ARG A 71 4.60 6.06 -18.27
C ARG A 71 5.24 6.44 -19.60
N PRO A 72 4.48 6.37 -20.72
CA PRO A 72 4.92 6.92 -21.98
C PRO A 72 5.30 8.39 -21.81
N LYS A 73 6.38 8.82 -22.46
CA LYS A 73 6.74 10.25 -22.47
C LYS A 73 5.72 11.01 -23.30
N THR A 74 4.99 11.92 -22.67
CA THR A 74 4.08 12.84 -23.37
C THR A 74 4.84 14.13 -23.69
N PHE A 75 4.88 14.48 -24.98
CA PHE A 75 5.49 15.72 -25.46
C PHE A 75 4.45 16.81 -25.69
N ASN A 76 3.19 16.44 -25.90
CA ASN A 76 2.08 17.36 -26.03
C ASN A 76 1.44 17.62 -24.66
N ARG A 77 1.44 18.88 -24.23
CA ARG A 77 0.82 19.37 -22.99
C ARG A 77 -0.30 20.38 -23.28
N ASN A 78 -0.88 20.31 -24.48
CA ASN A 78 -1.99 21.17 -24.82
C ASN A 78 -3.21 20.78 -23.97
N ASP A 79 -3.69 21.75 -23.22
CA ASP A 79 -4.79 21.64 -22.28
C ASP A 79 -6.13 22.07 -22.90
N ASP A 80 -6.15 22.47 -24.17
CA ASP A 80 -7.35 22.87 -24.93
C ASP A 80 -8.24 21.68 -25.31
N ILE A 81 -8.17 20.59 -24.55
CA ILE A 81 -8.91 19.36 -24.80
C ILE A 81 -10.19 19.40 -23.95
N VAL A 82 -11.33 19.03 -24.54
CA VAL A 82 -12.61 18.94 -23.82
C VAL A 82 -12.45 17.97 -22.64
N ALA A 83 -12.90 18.38 -21.45
CA ALA A 83 -12.69 17.64 -20.20
C ALA A 83 -13.15 16.15 -20.26
N ASP A 84 -14.16 15.84 -21.07
CA ASP A 84 -14.71 14.48 -21.25
C ASP A 84 -13.97 13.64 -22.30
N THR A 85 -12.89 14.16 -22.91
CA THR A 85 -12.11 13.44 -23.90
C THR A 85 -11.45 12.23 -23.24
N LYS A 86 -11.72 11.02 -23.76
CA LYS A 86 -11.09 9.80 -23.26
C LYS A 86 -9.57 9.89 -23.41
N ALA A 87 -8.85 9.48 -22.37
CA ALA A 87 -7.41 9.37 -22.42
C ALA A 87 -7.00 8.45 -23.60
N SER A 88 -6.13 8.97 -24.48
CA SER A 88 -5.47 8.15 -25.47
C SER A 88 -4.34 7.39 -24.78
N GLU A 89 -4.46 6.07 -24.71
CA GLU A 89 -3.37 5.17 -24.30
C GLU A 89 -2.27 5.24 -25.38
N ILE A 90 -1.38 6.22 -25.28
CA ILE A 90 -0.25 6.33 -26.21
C ILE A 90 0.75 5.22 -25.88
N GLY A 91 0.69 4.13 -26.64
CA GLY A 91 1.77 3.15 -26.78
C GLY A 91 1.70 2.01 -25.76
N GLY A 92 1.68 0.78 -26.28
CA GLY A 92 1.86 -0.42 -25.47
C GLY A 92 3.18 -0.35 -24.72
N VAL A 93 3.11 -0.02 -23.44
CA VAL A 93 4.26 -0.08 -22.55
C VAL A 93 4.54 -1.56 -22.32
N THR A 94 5.64 -2.04 -22.88
CA THR A 94 6.24 -3.31 -22.45
C THR A 94 6.64 -3.11 -21.00
N ALA A 95 5.81 -3.56 -20.06
CA ALA A 95 6.06 -3.41 -18.63
C ALA A 95 7.44 -3.98 -18.31
N SER A 96 8.42 -3.10 -18.10
CA SER A 96 9.77 -3.52 -17.77
C SER A 96 9.74 -4.37 -16.51
N ASP A 97 10.68 -5.30 -16.36
CA ASP A 97 10.75 -6.13 -15.16
C ASP A 97 11.11 -5.33 -13.89
N SER A 98 11.35 -4.03 -14.03
CA SER A 98 11.68 -3.13 -12.93
C SER A 98 10.48 -2.42 -12.29
N VAL A 99 9.26 -2.53 -12.85
CA VAL A 99 8.08 -1.85 -12.29
C VAL A 99 7.30 -2.72 -11.30
N LEU A 100 6.69 -2.08 -10.29
CA LEU A 100 6.06 -2.78 -9.16
C LEU A 100 4.63 -3.27 -9.45
N LYS A 101 3.99 -2.82 -10.54
CA LYS A 101 2.63 -3.20 -10.93
C LYS A 101 2.37 -4.71 -10.90
N LYS A 102 3.33 -5.53 -11.38
CA LYS A 102 3.21 -7.01 -11.39
C LYS A 102 3.07 -7.60 -9.98
N TRP A 103 3.66 -6.98 -8.95
CA TRP A 103 3.55 -7.42 -7.56
C TRP A 103 2.34 -6.83 -6.84
N ILE A 104 1.78 -5.73 -7.35
CA ILE A 104 0.66 -5.01 -6.73
C ILE A 104 -0.69 -5.54 -7.23
N LEU A 105 -0.87 -5.72 -8.54
CA LEU A 105 -2.14 -6.20 -9.12
C LEU A 105 -2.71 -7.48 -8.47
N PRO A 106 -1.90 -8.47 -8.04
CA PRO A 106 -2.43 -9.64 -7.34
C PRO A 106 -3.16 -9.33 -6.03
N THR A 107 -2.93 -8.18 -5.41
CA THR A 107 -3.67 -7.76 -4.21
C THR A 107 -5.15 -7.45 -4.48
N ALA A 108 -5.51 -7.24 -5.75
CA ALA A 108 -6.89 -7.03 -6.18
C ALA A 108 -7.60 -8.33 -6.60
N ASN A 109 -6.92 -9.49 -6.59
CA ASN A 109 -7.48 -10.75 -7.09
C ASN A 109 -8.77 -11.18 -6.40
N ASP A 110 -8.93 -10.84 -5.12
CA ASP A 110 -10.15 -11.15 -4.36
C ASP A 110 -11.38 -10.39 -4.90
N PHE A 111 -11.17 -9.32 -5.66
CA PHE A 111 -12.21 -8.55 -6.35
C PHE A 111 -12.38 -8.95 -7.83
N ILE A 112 -11.60 -9.92 -8.32
CA ILE A 112 -11.70 -10.43 -9.68
C ILE A 112 -12.46 -11.77 -9.65
N ASN A 113 -13.71 -11.72 -10.10
CA ASN A 113 -14.62 -12.86 -10.12
C ASN A 113 -14.10 -14.01 -10.99
N ASP A 114 -13.59 -13.69 -12.19
CA ASP A 114 -13.06 -14.67 -13.13
C ASP A 114 -11.63 -15.09 -12.74
N PRO A 115 -11.41 -16.34 -12.29
CA PRO A 115 -10.08 -16.78 -11.86
C PRO A 115 -9.04 -16.73 -12.98
N ALA A 116 -9.44 -16.85 -14.25
CA ALA A 116 -8.52 -16.79 -15.39
C ALA A 116 -7.98 -15.38 -15.63
N LYS A 117 -8.65 -14.34 -15.09
CA LYS A 117 -8.23 -12.93 -15.18
C LYS A 117 -7.41 -12.48 -13.97
N ARG A 118 -7.18 -13.37 -12.99
CA ARG A 118 -6.38 -13.04 -11.81
C ARG A 118 -4.91 -12.92 -12.16
N HIS A 119 -4.23 -12.04 -11.44
CA HIS A 119 -2.81 -11.77 -11.63
C HIS A 119 -1.96 -12.73 -10.80
N ILE A 120 -0.85 -13.22 -11.37
CA ILE A 120 0.12 -14.05 -10.66
C ILE A 120 1.18 -13.14 -10.04
N ARG A 121 1.37 -13.27 -8.72
CA ARG A 121 2.43 -12.53 -8.02
C ARG A 121 3.79 -13.17 -8.31
N PRO A 122 4.76 -12.42 -8.88
CA PRO A 122 6.11 -12.95 -9.05
C PRO A 122 6.77 -13.22 -7.68
N ALA A 123 7.74 -14.12 -7.65
CA ALA A 123 8.54 -14.37 -6.46
C ALA A 123 9.39 -13.14 -6.07
N GLY A 124 9.88 -13.12 -4.83
CA GLY A 124 10.77 -12.09 -4.33
C GLY A 124 10.10 -10.94 -3.59
N ASN A 125 10.90 -9.93 -3.23
CA ASN A 125 10.49 -8.76 -2.45
C ASN A 125 11.06 -7.49 -3.09
N PRO A 126 10.44 -6.98 -4.16
CA PRO A 126 10.99 -5.87 -4.92
C PRO A 126 11.04 -4.59 -4.06
N GLY A 127 12.16 -3.87 -4.17
CA GLY A 127 12.44 -2.67 -3.37
C GLY A 127 12.64 -2.95 -1.88
N GLY A 128 12.66 -4.21 -1.45
CA GLY A 128 12.75 -4.59 -0.05
C GLY A 128 14.10 -4.31 0.61
N ASP A 129 15.11 -3.95 -0.18
CA ASP A 129 16.45 -3.51 0.20
C ASP A 129 16.58 -1.97 0.23
N PHE A 130 15.58 -1.26 -0.27
CA PHE A 130 15.62 0.21 -0.33
C PHE A 130 15.67 0.81 1.08
N ALA A 131 16.48 1.85 1.26
CA ALA A 131 16.76 2.42 2.57
C ALA A 131 15.46 2.84 3.29
N PHE A 132 14.53 3.51 2.60
CA PHE A 132 13.33 4.06 3.25
C PHE A 132 12.31 3.01 3.69
N VAL A 133 12.43 1.75 3.24
CA VAL A 133 11.54 0.68 3.69
C VAL A 133 12.13 -0.09 4.89
N GLN A 134 13.40 0.15 5.24
CA GLN A 134 14.06 -0.50 6.36
C GLN A 134 13.59 0.04 7.71
N ASN A 135 13.54 -0.85 8.70
CA ASN A 135 13.18 -0.48 10.08
C ASN A 135 14.21 0.46 10.72
N SER A 136 15.49 0.25 10.39
CA SER A 136 16.63 1.02 10.91
C SER A 136 16.84 2.38 10.22
N PHE A 137 16.06 2.70 9.18
CA PHE A 137 16.22 3.98 8.49
C PHE A 137 15.99 5.17 9.42
N ASN A 138 16.95 6.11 9.39
CA ASN A 138 16.89 7.34 10.15
C ASN A 138 16.11 8.41 9.37
N ASP A 139 14.84 8.57 9.71
CA ASP A 139 13.92 9.56 9.15
C ASP A 139 13.85 10.88 9.95
N THR A 140 14.86 11.19 10.77
CA THR A 140 14.90 12.43 11.57
C THR A 140 14.91 13.70 10.74
N GLN A 141 15.49 13.65 9.53
CA GLN A 141 15.49 14.77 8.59
C GLN A 141 14.15 14.96 7.86
N TRP A 142 13.21 14.01 7.98
CA TRP A 142 11.91 14.11 7.34
C TRP A 142 10.97 14.98 8.17
N LYS A 143 10.10 15.71 7.47
CA LYS A 143 9.12 16.59 8.08
C LYS A 143 8.10 15.77 8.86
N THR A 144 7.80 16.17 10.09
CA THR A 144 6.66 15.61 10.83
C THR A 144 5.38 16.30 10.37
N ILE A 145 4.37 15.53 9.97
CA ILE A 145 3.06 16.01 9.51
C ILE A 145 1.91 15.19 10.12
N ASP A 146 0.70 15.74 10.04
CA ASP A 146 -0.54 15.05 10.35
C ASP A 146 -1.37 14.83 9.08
N LEU A 147 -2.19 13.78 9.05
CA LEU A 147 -3.10 13.44 7.97
C LEU A 147 -4.53 13.96 8.24
N PRO A 148 -5.33 14.29 7.20
CA PRO A 148 -4.99 14.22 5.77
C PRO A 148 -3.97 15.28 5.35
N HIS A 149 -3.12 14.97 4.37
CA HIS A 149 -2.07 15.85 3.89
C HIS A 149 -2.05 15.91 2.36
N ASP A 150 -2.23 17.12 1.83
CA ASP A 150 -1.98 17.46 0.44
C ASP A 150 -0.71 18.34 0.40
N TRP A 151 0.32 17.88 -0.30
CA TRP A 151 1.59 18.61 -0.38
C TRP A 151 1.55 19.77 -1.37
N ALA A 152 0.66 19.73 -2.37
CA ALA A 152 0.66 20.66 -3.48
C ALA A 152 -0.13 21.93 -3.13
N ILE A 153 -1.14 21.83 -2.27
CA ILE A 153 -2.04 22.93 -1.91
C ILE A 153 -1.34 24.16 -1.31
N LYS A 154 -0.14 23.99 -0.75
CA LYS A 154 0.65 25.08 -0.15
C LYS A 154 1.66 25.70 -1.11
N GLU A 155 1.84 25.10 -2.28
CA GLU A 155 2.84 25.54 -3.25
C GLU A 155 2.22 26.55 -4.23
N PRO A 156 3.04 27.43 -4.84
CA PRO A 156 2.56 28.36 -5.84
C PRO A 156 2.07 27.63 -7.10
N PHE A 157 1.05 28.20 -7.72
CA PHE A 157 0.59 27.78 -9.05
C PHE A 157 1.68 28.00 -10.11
N TYR A 158 1.74 27.10 -11.08
CA TYR A 158 2.50 27.30 -12.31
C TYR A 158 1.93 28.44 -13.13
N LYS A 159 2.81 29.31 -13.64
CA LYS A 159 2.44 30.54 -14.36
C LYS A 159 2.80 30.49 -15.83
N GLU A 160 3.70 29.60 -16.21
CA GLU A 160 4.14 29.42 -17.58
C GLU A 160 3.02 28.87 -18.47
N ALA A 161 2.99 29.28 -19.74
CA ALA A 161 1.94 28.86 -20.68
C ALA A 161 1.89 27.33 -20.82
N ASN A 162 3.07 26.69 -20.97
CA ASN A 162 3.25 25.24 -21.15
C ASN A 162 3.64 24.54 -19.85
N ALA A 163 2.87 24.77 -18.78
CA ALA A 163 3.13 24.19 -17.46
C ALA A 163 3.12 22.66 -17.49
N ILE A 164 3.92 22.05 -16.62
CA ILE A 164 3.93 20.58 -16.46
C ILE A 164 2.58 20.04 -15.96
N VAL A 165 1.90 20.82 -15.14
CA VAL A 165 0.50 20.60 -14.74
C VAL A 165 -0.31 21.72 -15.36
N GLY A 166 -1.19 21.37 -16.29
CA GLY A 166 -2.01 22.31 -17.00
C GLY A 166 -3.19 22.88 -16.18
N GLY A 167 -3.96 23.76 -16.82
CA GLY A 167 -5.17 24.38 -16.28
C GLY A 167 -6.24 23.39 -15.85
N GLY A 168 -6.44 22.28 -16.58
CA GLY A 168 -7.47 21.28 -16.26
C GLY A 168 -7.26 20.60 -14.90
N MET A 169 -6.02 20.58 -14.41
CA MET A 169 -5.65 20.04 -13.08
C MET A 169 -5.36 21.15 -12.06
N GLY A 170 -5.70 22.40 -12.37
CA GLY A 170 -5.56 23.53 -11.45
C GLY A 170 -4.14 24.06 -11.29
N ARG A 171 -3.19 23.71 -12.17
CA ARG A 171 -1.80 24.26 -12.20
C ARG A 171 -1.00 24.15 -10.88
N LEU A 172 -1.40 23.28 -9.96
CA LEU A 172 -0.63 23.01 -8.74
C LEU A 172 0.47 21.98 -9.01
N PRO A 173 1.61 22.03 -8.29
CA PRO A 173 2.68 21.05 -8.43
C PRO A 173 2.33 19.73 -7.75
N VAL A 174 1.32 19.03 -8.26
CA VAL A 174 0.82 17.75 -7.75
C VAL A 174 1.71 16.56 -8.12
N GLN A 175 2.55 16.71 -9.14
CA GLN A 175 3.41 15.65 -9.65
C GLN A 175 4.64 15.38 -8.77
N GLY A 176 5.20 14.18 -8.89
CA GLY A 176 6.43 13.77 -8.24
C GLY A 176 6.23 12.54 -7.37
N VAL A 177 7.29 12.18 -6.63
CA VAL A 177 7.28 11.05 -5.68
C VAL A 177 7.45 11.60 -4.28
N ALA A 178 6.63 11.09 -3.36
CA ALA A 178 6.71 11.40 -1.95
C ALA A 178 6.59 10.12 -1.12
N TRP A 179 7.21 10.13 0.05
CA TRP A 179 7.22 9.05 1.01
C TRP A 179 6.55 9.50 2.30
N TYR A 180 5.73 8.60 2.84
CA TYR A 180 5.12 8.70 4.17
C TYR A 180 5.60 7.52 5.01
N ARG A 181 6.12 7.79 6.21
CA ARG A 181 6.57 6.76 7.17
C ARG A 181 5.89 6.93 8.51
N LYS A 182 5.44 5.82 9.08
CA LYS A 182 4.92 5.73 10.44
C LYS A 182 5.47 4.49 11.13
N LYS A 183 6.04 4.69 12.33
CA LYS A 183 6.36 3.60 13.26
C LYS A 183 5.12 3.35 14.13
N ILE A 184 4.67 2.10 14.17
CA ILE A 184 3.50 1.67 14.94
C ILE A 184 3.97 0.59 15.92
N SER A 185 3.69 0.78 17.20
CA SER A 185 3.92 -0.24 18.22
C SER A 185 2.66 -1.08 18.38
N ILE A 186 2.79 -2.39 18.19
CA ILE A 186 1.70 -3.34 18.42
C ILE A 186 1.92 -3.97 19.80
N PRO A 187 1.02 -3.76 20.77
CA PRO A 187 1.20 -4.29 22.12
C PRO A 187 1.09 -5.81 22.12
N ALA A 188 1.77 -6.47 23.07
CA ALA A 188 1.74 -7.93 23.21
C ALA A 188 0.31 -8.47 23.46
N ALA A 189 -0.58 -7.64 24.04
CA ALA A 189 -1.98 -7.96 24.25
C ALA A 189 -2.79 -8.15 22.95
N ASP A 190 -2.28 -7.68 21.82
CA ASP A 190 -2.91 -7.86 20.51
C ASP A 190 -2.42 -9.11 19.77
N LYS A 191 -1.58 -9.94 20.41
CA LYS A 191 -1.14 -11.22 19.84
C LYS A 191 -2.34 -12.09 19.47
N GLY A 192 -2.35 -12.58 18.23
CA GLY A 192 -3.41 -13.42 17.68
C GLY A 192 -4.60 -12.66 17.09
N LYS A 193 -4.65 -11.33 17.20
CA LYS A 193 -5.68 -10.52 16.54
C LYS A 193 -5.37 -10.32 15.05
N SER A 194 -6.42 -10.12 14.26
CA SER A 194 -6.29 -9.62 12.88
C SER A 194 -6.22 -8.09 12.91
N ILE A 195 -5.14 -7.53 12.39
CA ILE A 195 -4.87 -6.09 12.39
C ILE A 195 -4.87 -5.59 10.95
N TYR A 196 -5.58 -4.49 10.71
CA TYR A 196 -5.75 -3.90 9.39
C TYR A 196 -5.19 -2.48 9.38
N LEU A 197 -4.46 -2.14 8.32
CA LEU A 197 -4.15 -0.76 7.98
C LEU A 197 -5.23 -0.28 7.02
N ASP A 198 -6.00 0.70 7.45
CA ASP A 198 -7.15 1.22 6.72
C ASP A 198 -6.83 2.63 6.21
N ILE A 199 -6.82 2.78 4.88
CA ILE A 199 -6.48 4.02 4.18
C ILE A 199 -7.66 4.37 3.30
N ASP A 200 -8.38 5.43 3.66
CA ASP A 200 -9.57 5.86 2.92
C ASP A 200 -9.22 6.37 1.50
N GLY A 201 -8.00 6.88 1.30
CA GLY A 201 -7.48 7.22 -0.04
C GLY A 201 -6.06 7.80 -0.01
N ALA A 202 -5.29 7.53 -1.07
CA ALA A 202 -4.04 8.22 -1.37
C ALA A 202 -3.89 8.38 -2.89
N MET A 203 -3.57 9.59 -3.33
CA MET A 203 -3.43 9.95 -4.73
C MET A 203 -1.93 10.00 -5.09
N SER A 204 -1.42 9.23 -6.05
CA SER A 204 -1.97 8.04 -6.71
C SER A 204 -0.83 7.04 -6.91
N TYR A 205 -1.13 5.80 -7.30
CA TYR A 205 -0.11 4.75 -7.44
C TYR A 205 0.62 4.52 -6.12
N ALA A 206 -0.14 4.53 -5.04
CA ALA A 206 0.39 4.36 -3.70
C ALA A 206 0.92 2.94 -3.57
N MET A 207 2.08 2.80 -2.96
CA MET A 207 2.73 1.50 -2.73
C MET A 207 3.10 1.43 -1.26
N VAL A 208 2.74 0.31 -0.63
CA VAL A 208 2.82 0.15 0.82
C VAL A 208 3.84 -0.93 1.14
N TRP A 209 4.84 -0.55 1.94
CA TRP A 209 5.76 -1.49 2.56
C TRP A 209 5.50 -1.59 4.05
N LEU A 210 5.60 -2.81 4.58
CA LEU A 210 5.60 -3.08 6.02
C LEU A 210 6.86 -3.87 6.37
N ASN A 211 7.70 -3.32 7.25
CA ASN A 211 8.94 -3.94 7.71
C ASN A 211 9.82 -4.44 6.54
N GLY A 212 10.06 -3.59 5.55
CA GLY A 212 10.84 -3.91 4.35
C GLY A 212 10.13 -4.79 3.32
N LYS A 213 8.87 -5.19 3.52
CA LYS A 213 8.14 -6.05 2.57
C LYS A 213 7.06 -5.29 1.82
N LEU A 214 7.02 -5.41 0.49
CA LEU A 214 5.94 -4.85 -0.31
C LEU A 214 4.62 -5.61 -0.02
N VAL A 215 3.64 -4.94 0.58
CA VAL A 215 2.37 -5.57 0.97
C VAL A 215 1.21 -5.26 0.04
N GLY A 216 1.27 -4.17 -0.73
CA GLY A 216 0.25 -3.83 -1.72
C GLY A 216 0.36 -2.40 -2.24
N GLY A 217 -0.69 -1.95 -2.92
CA GLY A 217 -0.77 -0.63 -3.54
C GLY A 217 -1.97 -0.48 -4.46
N TRP A 218 -2.17 0.71 -5.01
CA TRP A 218 -3.24 1.03 -5.96
C TRP A 218 -2.86 2.23 -6.84
#